data_AF-A0A2D6Q7Z0-F1
#
_entry.id   AF-A0A2D6Q7Z0-F1
#
_cell.length_a   1.000
_cell.length_b   1.000
_cell.length_c   1.000
_cell.angle_alpha   90.00
_cell.angle_beta   90.00
_cell.angle_gamma   90.00
#
_symmetry.space_group_name_H-M   'P 1'
#
loop_
_entity.id
_entity.type
_entity.pdbx_description
1 polymer ?
#
loop_
_entity_poly.entity_id
_entity_poly.type
_entity_poly.pdbx_seq_one_letter_code
_entity_poly.pdbx_strand_id
1 'polypeptide(L)'
;MKTEEYNLKQEIKEEVANALRNGIDNEGCAVFRVMRKEHYSPKGKAIILNNDFYEKIIYKCNLCRACGDGLCASFQKARRVLVLKDKEMNANKEMIDNLKRTGNIYGIQE
;
A
#
# COMPACT_ATOMS: atom_id res chain seq x y z
N MET A 1 16.93 0.30 9.92
CA MET A 1 15.86 1.10 9.29
C MET A 1 16.24 1.67 7.92
N LYS A 2 17.29 2.48 7.77
CA LYS A 2 17.65 3.06 6.45
C LYS A 2 17.94 2.01 5.36
N THR A 3 18.64 0.92 5.71
CA THR A 3 18.90 -0.20 4.79
C THR A 3 17.61 -0.93 4.39
N GLU A 4 16.69 -1.14 5.33
CA GLU A 4 15.40 -1.77 5.05
C GLU A 4 14.55 -0.89 4.12
N GLU A 5 14.47 0.41 4.39
CA GLU A 5 13.77 1.36 3.53
C GLU A 5 14.34 1.35 2.11
N TYR A 6 15.66 1.40 1.97
CA TYR A 6 16.34 1.38 0.68
C TYR A 6 16.05 0.08 -0.10
N ASN A 7 16.20 -1.07 0.54
CA ASN A 7 15.96 -2.37 -0.10
C ASN A 7 14.51 -2.49 -0.59
N LEU A 8 13.54 -2.13 0.27
CA LEU A 8 12.12 -2.13 -0.10
C LEU A 8 11.84 -1.20 -1.27
N LYS A 9 12.46 -0.02 -1.32
CA LYS A 9 12.31 0.92 -2.44
C LYS A 9 12.84 0.34 -3.75
N GLN A 10 13.99 -0.34 -3.73
CA GLN A 10 14.53 -0.99 -4.93
C GLN A 10 13.61 -2.10 -5.43
N GLU A 11 13.17 -2.98 -4.53
CA GLU A 11 12.23 -4.07 -4.87
C GLU A 11 10.93 -3.53 -5.46
N ILE A 12 10.32 -2.53 -4.80
CA ILE A 12 9.09 -1.90 -5.29
C ILE A 12 9.32 -1.32 -6.68
N LYS A 13 10.42 -0.59 -6.90
CA LYS A 13 10.72 0.05 -8.19
C LYS A 13 10.82 -0.97 -9.31
N GLU A 14 11.52 -2.09 -9.07
CA GLU A 14 11.63 -3.17 -10.04
C GLU A 14 10.26 -3.80 -10.35
N GLU A 15 9.50 -4.16 -9.33
CA GLU A 15 8.18 -4.80 -9.46
C GLU A 15 7.18 -3.90 -10.20
N VAL A 16 7.08 -2.62 -9.81
CA VAL A 16 6.12 -1.69 -10.44
C VAL A 16 6.56 -1.32 -11.85
N ALA A 17 7.87 -1.20 -12.12
CA ALA A 17 8.36 -0.97 -13.47
C ALA A 17 8.02 -2.16 -14.39
N ASN A 18 8.17 -3.38 -13.89
CA ASN A 18 7.78 -4.60 -14.63
C ASN A 18 6.27 -4.62 -14.90
N ALA A 19 5.44 -4.33 -13.89
CA ALA A 19 3.99 -4.25 -14.03
C ALA A 19 3.55 -3.18 -15.04
N LEU A 20 4.17 -2.00 -15.01
CA LEU A 20 3.89 -0.92 -15.95
C LEU A 20 4.22 -1.31 -17.39
N ARG A 21 5.32 -2.03 -17.62
CA ARG A 21 5.69 -2.54 -18.97
C ARG A 21 4.72 -3.61 -19.47
N ASN A 22 4.25 -4.48 -18.58
CA ASN A 22 3.31 -5.56 -18.94
C ASN A 22 1.86 -5.08 -19.08
N GLY A 23 1.56 -3.86 -18.62
CA GLY A 23 0.20 -3.33 -18.55
C GLY A 23 -0.48 -3.67 -17.23
N ILE A 24 -1.24 -2.70 -16.71
CA ILE A 24 -1.98 -2.82 -15.46
C ILE A 24 -3.46 -2.60 -15.77
N ASP A 25 -4.29 -3.58 -15.44
CA ASP A 25 -5.74 -3.45 -15.49
C ASP A 25 -6.26 -2.64 -14.29
N ASN A 26 -7.07 -1.64 -14.59
CA ASN A 26 -7.72 -0.78 -13.61
C ASN A 26 -9.18 -1.17 -13.35
N GLU A 27 -9.82 -1.94 -14.24
CA GLU A 27 -11.27 -2.20 -14.22
C GLU A 27 -11.69 -3.01 -13.00
N GLY A 28 -10.87 -3.98 -12.59
CA GLY A 28 -11.10 -4.78 -11.38
C GLY A 28 -11.04 -3.97 -10.06
N CYS A 29 -10.49 -2.74 -10.07
CA CYS A 29 -10.30 -1.98 -8.84
C CYS A 29 -11.58 -1.27 -8.37
N ALA A 30 -12.22 -1.80 -7.33
CA ALA A 30 -13.41 -1.18 -6.71
C ALA A 30 -13.17 0.27 -6.27
N VAL A 31 -12.00 0.56 -5.69
CA VAL A 31 -11.63 1.92 -5.26
C VAL A 31 -11.60 2.88 -6.44
N PHE A 32 -11.01 2.47 -7.56
CA PHE A 32 -10.95 3.31 -8.75
C PHE A 32 -12.32 3.55 -9.38
N ARG A 33 -13.17 2.50 -9.45
CA ARG A 33 -14.54 2.60 -9.97
C ARG A 33 -15.38 3.65 -9.23
N VAL A 34 -15.19 3.77 -7.92
CA VAL A 34 -15.87 4.76 -7.08
C VAL A 34 -15.22 6.14 -7.18
N MET A 35 -13.90 6.22 -7.02
CA MET A 35 -13.20 7.50 -6.89
C MET A 35 -12.97 8.22 -8.24
N ARG A 36 -12.88 7.47 -9.34
CA ARG A 36 -12.74 7.96 -10.74
C ARG A 36 -11.64 9.01 -10.96
N LYS A 37 -10.54 8.91 -10.21
CA LYS A 37 -9.36 9.76 -10.34
C LYS A 37 -8.13 8.87 -10.45
N GLU A 38 -7.23 9.15 -11.41
CA GLU A 38 -6.16 8.21 -11.78
C GLU A 38 -5.22 7.85 -10.62
N HIS A 39 -4.91 8.77 -9.71
CA HIS A 39 -4.09 8.45 -8.53
C HIS A 39 -4.76 7.45 -7.55
N TYR A 40 -6.06 7.17 -7.72
CA TYR A 40 -6.74 6.08 -7.02
C TYR A 40 -6.64 4.73 -7.74
N SER A 41 -6.33 4.70 -9.04
CA SER A 41 -6.18 3.47 -9.81
C SER A 41 -4.94 2.67 -9.40
N PRO A 42 -4.93 1.34 -9.64
CA PRO A 42 -3.72 0.53 -9.52
C PRO A 42 -2.57 1.09 -10.36
N LYS A 43 -2.83 1.44 -11.63
CA LYS A 43 -1.82 2.01 -12.54
C LYS A 43 -1.26 3.34 -12.04
N GLY A 44 -2.11 4.26 -11.61
CA GLY A 44 -1.68 5.56 -11.09
C GLY A 44 -0.84 5.44 -9.83
N LYS A 45 -1.17 4.51 -8.92
CA LYS A 45 -0.31 4.20 -7.77
C LYS A 45 1.03 3.59 -8.19
N ALA A 46 1.03 2.68 -9.16
CA ALA A 46 2.28 2.13 -9.70
C ALA A 46 3.18 3.23 -10.29
N ILE A 47 2.62 4.18 -11.02
CA ILE A 47 3.34 5.36 -11.55
C ILE A 47 3.91 6.21 -10.41
N ILE A 48 3.11 6.51 -9.37
CA ILE A 48 3.56 7.27 -8.20
C ILE A 48 4.77 6.59 -7.53
N LEU A 49 4.68 5.28 -7.30
CA LEU A 49 5.77 4.51 -6.69
C LEU A 49 7.01 4.39 -7.60
N ASN A 50 6.81 4.24 -8.91
CA ASN A 50 7.92 4.20 -9.88
C ASN A 50 8.73 5.51 -9.89
N ASN A 51 8.11 6.63 -9.51
CA ASN A 51 8.74 7.94 -9.36
C ASN A 51 9.25 8.20 -7.93
N ASP A 52 9.41 7.16 -7.09
CA ASP A 52 9.90 7.23 -5.70
C ASP A 52 9.02 8.09 -4.75
N PHE A 53 7.75 8.31 -5.09
CA PHE A 53 6.81 9.01 -4.23
C PHE A 53 6.06 8.04 -3.31
N TYR A 54 6.23 8.24 -2.00
CA TYR A 54 5.57 7.44 -0.96
C TYR A 54 4.61 8.32 -0.15
N GLU A 55 3.33 8.28 -0.54
CA GLU A 55 2.26 9.07 0.05
C GLU A 55 1.09 8.24 0.60
N LYS A 56 0.33 8.82 1.54
CA LYS A 56 -0.79 8.14 2.21
C LYS A 56 -1.91 7.65 1.27
N ILE A 57 -1.91 8.08 0.01
CA ILE A 57 -2.81 7.57 -1.03
C ILE A 57 -2.67 6.05 -1.23
N ILE A 58 -1.51 5.46 -0.94
CA ILE A 58 -1.27 4.00 -1.00
C ILE A 58 -2.17 3.25 0.00
N TYR A 59 -2.51 3.86 1.15
CA TYR A 59 -3.45 3.27 2.10
C TYR A 59 -4.88 3.19 1.57
N LYS A 60 -5.23 3.92 0.51
CA LYS A 60 -6.56 3.85 -0.10
C LYS A 60 -6.77 2.60 -0.95
N CYS A 61 -5.73 1.81 -1.23
CA CYS A 61 -5.89 0.46 -1.77
C CYS A 61 -6.54 -0.45 -0.70
N ASN A 62 -7.45 -1.34 -1.08
CA ASN A 62 -8.00 -2.34 -0.16
C ASN A 62 -7.25 -3.68 -0.21
N LEU A 63 -6.17 -3.78 -1.00
CA LEU A 63 -5.38 -5.00 -1.21
C LEU A 63 -6.23 -6.21 -1.66
N CYS A 64 -7.27 -5.97 -2.45
CA CYS A 64 -8.21 -7.00 -2.91
C CYS A 64 -7.66 -7.95 -4.00
N ARG A 65 -6.44 -7.74 -4.49
CA ARG A 65 -5.78 -8.57 -5.53
C ARG A 65 -6.45 -8.54 -6.92
N ALA A 66 -7.47 -7.72 -7.13
CA ALA A 66 -8.10 -7.57 -8.45
C ALA A 66 -7.13 -7.06 -9.55
N CYS A 67 -6.06 -6.35 -9.18
CA CYS A 67 -5.01 -5.90 -10.09
C CYS A 67 -3.80 -6.86 -10.17
N GLY A 68 -3.93 -8.08 -9.65
CA GLY A 68 -2.87 -9.09 -9.56
C GLY A 68 -2.12 -9.09 -8.22
N ASP A 69 -1.60 -10.27 -7.87
CA ASP A 69 -0.88 -10.51 -6.61
C ASP A 69 0.44 -9.73 -6.51
N GLY A 70 1.20 -9.65 -7.61
CA GLY A 70 2.48 -8.94 -7.64
C GLY A 70 2.36 -7.46 -7.28
N LEU A 71 1.39 -6.76 -7.89
CA LEU A 71 1.18 -5.33 -7.61
C LEU A 71 0.65 -5.08 -6.19
N CYS A 72 -0.17 -6.02 -5.66
CA CYS A 72 -0.60 -5.94 -4.27
C CYS A 72 0.56 -6.11 -3.28
N ALA A 73 1.51 -7.00 -3.56
CA ALA A 73 2.71 -7.16 -2.75
C ALA A 73 3.53 -5.85 -2.74
N SER A 74 3.72 -5.21 -3.90
CA SER A 74 4.41 -3.91 -3.98
C SER A 74 3.70 -2.83 -3.16
N PHE A 75 2.36 -2.80 -3.16
CA PHE A 75 1.61 -1.85 -2.32
C PHE A 75 1.72 -2.14 -0.82
N GLN A 76 1.83 -3.40 -0.41
CA GLN A 76 2.12 -3.77 0.98
C GLN A 76 3.52 -3.31 1.39
N LYS A 77 4.54 -3.56 0.55
CA LYS A 77 5.90 -3.05 0.76
C LYS A 77 5.91 -1.53 0.85
N ALA A 78 5.18 -0.83 -0.02
CA ALA A 78 5.07 0.62 0.03
C ALA A 78 4.44 1.14 1.34
N ARG A 79 3.47 0.41 1.92
CA ARG A 79 2.94 0.73 3.25
C ARG A 79 3.97 0.55 4.35
N ARG A 80 4.86 -0.45 4.23
CA ARG A 80 5.99 -0.62 5.15
C ARG A 80 6.96 0.56 5.05
N VAL A 81 7.29 1.01 3.84
CA VAL A 81 8.09 2.24 3.64
C VAL A 81 7.41 3.45 4.30
N LEU A 82 6.09 3.60 4.18
CA LEU A 82 5.36 4.68 4.86
C LEU A 82 5.47 4.60 6.39
N VAL A 83 5.41 3.41 6.98
CA VAL A 83 5.63 3.22 8.43
C VAL A 83 7.05 3.63 8.82
N LEU A 84 8.06 3.20 8.07
CA LEU A 84 9.47 3.57 8.31
C LEU A 84 9.74 5.07 8.19
N LYS A 85 8.86 5.81 7.52
CA LYS A 85 8.90 7.27 7.35
C LYS A 85 7.92 8.02 8.27
N ASP A 86 7.43 7.38 9.33
CA ASP A 86 6.47 7.94 10.29
C ASP A 86 5.15 8.44 9.65
N LYS A 87 4.81 7.91 8.47
CA LYS A 87 3.56 8.22 7.73
C LYS A 87 2.47 7.18 7.95
N GLU A 88 2.53 6.40 9.02
CA GLU A 88 1.48 5.43 9.36
C GLU A 88 0.14 6.11 9.74
N MET A 89 -0.93 5.33 9.78
CA MET A 89 -2.28 5.81 10.09
C MET A 89 -2.54 5.71 11.59
N ASN A 90 -3.10 6.76 12.21
CA ASN A 90 -3.42 6.76 13.65
C ASN A 90 -4.33 5.59 14.04
N ALA A 91 -5.34 5.27 13.21
CA ALA A 91 -6.21 4.12 13.43
C ALA A 91 -5.44 2.79 13.50
N ASN A 92 -4.37 2.63 12.71
CA ASN A 92 -3.55 1.41 12.77
C ASN A 92 -2.77 1.34 14.09
N LYS A 93 -2.27 2.47 14.59
CA LYS A 93 -1.59 2.52 15.90
C LYS A 93 -2.55 2.09 17.01
N GLU A 94 -3.75 2.67 17.02
CA GLU A 94 -4.80 2.34 17.98
C GLU A 94 -5.17 0.84 17.93
N MET A 95 -5.37 0.28 16.74
CA MET A 95 -5.66 -1.14 16.57
C MET A 95 -4.54 -2.04 17.08
N ILE A 96 -3.28 -1.68 16.85
CA ILE A 96 -2.11 -2.41 17.34
C ILE A 96 -2.03 -2.34 18.87
N ASP A 97 -2.29 -1.18 19.46
CA ASP A 97 -2.26 -1.00 20.91
C ASP A 97 -3.42 -1.73 21.60
N ASN A 98 -4.61 -1.72 21.01
CA ASN A 98 -5.74 -2.54 21.44
C ASN A 98 -5.41 -4.03 21.38
N LEU A 99 -4.85 -4.51 20.27
CA LEU A 99 -4.42 -5.90 20.13
C LEU A 99 -3.41 -6.31 21.22
N LYS A 100 -2.43 -5.46 21.53
CA LYS A 100 -1.44 -5.72 22.60
C LYS A 100 -2.08 -5.75 23.99
N ARG A 101 -3.07 -4.88 24.25
CA ARG A 101 -3.70 -4.71 25.56
C ARG A 101 -4.76 -5.77 25.85
N THR A 102 -5.56 -6.14 24.85
CA THR A 102 -6.76 -6.98 25.06
C THR A 102 -6.79 -8.24 24.21
N GLY A 103 -5.82 -8.45 23.31
CA GLY A 103 -5.88 -9.54 22.34
C GLY A 103 -6.88 -9.31 21.20
N ASN A 104 -7.57 -8.16 21.18
CA ASN A 104 -8.60 -7.83 20.19
C ASN A 104 -8.35 -6.42 19.61
N ILE A 105 -8.37 -6.29 18.28
CA ILE A 105 -8.11 -5.01 17.58
C ILE A 105 -9.12 -3.90 17.91
N TYR A 106 -10.32 -4.26 18.37
CA TYR A 106 -11.37 -3.34 18.79
C TYR A 106 -11.27 -2.95 20.27
N GLY A 107 -10.32 -3.53 21.04
CA GLY A 107 -10.10 -3.19 22.44
C GLY A 107 -11.14 -3.75 23.41
N ILE A 108 -11.96 -4.71 22.96
CA ILE A 108 -12.94 -5.43 23.78
C ILE A 108 -12.22 -6.53 24.58
N GLN A 109 -12.56 -6.68 25.85
CA GLN A 109 -12.15 -7.80 26.72
C GLN A 109 -13.37 -8.69 26.92
N GLU A 110 -13.25 -9.98 26.60
CA GLU A 110 -14.27 -11.00 26.91
C GLU A 110 -14.15 -11.47 28.37
#